data_AF-A0A947RCQ8-F1
#
_entry.id   AF-A0A947RCQ8-F1
#
_cell.length_a   1.000
_cell.length_b   1.000
_cell.length_c   1.000
_cell.angle_alpha   90.00
_cell.angle_beta   90.00
_cell.angle_gamma   90.00
#
_symmetry.space_group_name_H-M   'P 1'
#
loop_
_entity.id
_entity.type
_entity.pdbx_description
1 polymer ?
#
loop_
_entity_poly.entity_id
_entity_poly.type
_entity_poly.pdbx_seq_one_letter_code
_entity_poly.pdbx_strand_id
1 'polypeptide(L)'
;MKKIILLLGILIIVLPITVSATTVEANLLYQTNQKVCDRFEEDVSRMAAIMDEVKDRKGITETRVAFGGIDDAIKSADYWVTFAAEAIAYQRAQKSSSSSNLRSGLEVLKGKVLKAKGEVAKAL
;
A
#
# COMPACT_ATOMS: atom_id res chain seq x y z
N MET A 1 26.95 -38.31 28.78
CA MET A 1 25.97 -37.50 29.56
C MET A 1 26.26 -35.99 29.51
N LYS A 2 27.45 -35.49 29.89
CA LYS A 2 27.77 -34.04 29.89
C LYS A 2 27.56 -33.31 28.54
N LYS A 3 27.92 -33.94 27.41
CA LYS A 3 27.73 -33.35 26.05
C LYS A 3 26.25 -33.16 25.66
N ILE A 4 25.36 -34.05 26.12
CA ILE A 4 23.91 -33.99 25.83
C ILE A 4 23.25 -32.86 26.64
N ILE A 5 23.66 -32.68 27.91
CA ILE A 5 23.19 -31.60 28.77
C ILE A 5 23.64 -30.23 28.24
N LEU A 6 24.87 -30.12 27.71
CA LEU A 6 25.38 -28.90 27.08
C LEU A 6 24.59 -28.55 25.80
N LEU A 7 24.31 -29.54 24.94
CA LEU A 7 23.53 -29.35 23.71
C LEU A 7 22.08 -28.96 24.01
N LEU A 8 21.45 -29.58 25.02
CA LEU A 8 20.10 -29.20 25.46
C LEU A 8 20.07 -27.79 26.06
N GLY A 9 21.08 -27.41 26.84
CA GLY A 9 21.21 -26.05 27.39
C GLY A 9 21.37 -24.99 26.30
N ILE A 10 22.17 -25.26 25.27
CA ILE A 10 22.31 -24.36 24.11
C ILE A 10 20.98 -24.27 23.35
N LEU A 11 20.30 -25.39 23.11
CA LEU A 11 19.02 -25.41 22.39
C LEU A 11 17.94 -24.59 23.13
N ILE A 12 17.86 -24.71 24.46
CA ILE A 12 16.90 -23.99 25.31
C ILE A 12 17.17 -22.48 25.32
N ILE A 13 18.42 -22.03 25.17
CA ILE A 13 18.77 -20.62 25.14
C ILE A 13 18.61 -20.03 23.73
N VAL A 14 18.99 -20.77 22.68
CA VAL A 14 19.00 -20.28 21.30
C VAL A 14 17.59 -20.19 20.69
N LEU A 15 16.68 -21.12 21.04
CA LEU A 15 15.29 -21.10 20.56
C LEU A 15 14.52 -19.81 20.93
N PRO A 16 14.45 -19.36 22.19
CA PRO A 16 13.68 -18.17 22.55
C PRO A 16 14.29 -16.87 21.98
N ILE A 17 15.62 -16.81 21.80
CA ILE A 17 16.30 -15.64 21.23
C ILE A 17 15.96 -15.48 19.74
N THR A 18 15.94 -16.58 18.98
CA THR A 18 15.63 -16.54 17.53
C THR A 18 14.16 -16.26 17.25
N VAL A 19 13.24 -16.76 18.09
CA VAL A 19 11.81 -16.44 18.00
C VAL A 19 11.56 -14.95 18.31
N SER A 20 12.23 -14.39 19.31
CA SER A 20 12.07 -12.96 19.66
C SER A 20 12.56 -12.03 18.55
N ALA A 21 13.71 -12.32 17.93
CA ALA A 21 14.27 -11.49 16.86
C ALA A 21 13.36 -11.43 15.60
N THR A 22 12.78 -12.58 15.21
CA THR A 22 11.88 -12.67 14.04
C THR A 22 10.55 -11.94 14.26
N THR A 23 10.03 -11.90 15.50
CA THR A 23 8.81 -11.16 15.83
C THR A 23 8.99 -9.64 15.80
N VAL A 24 10.15 -9.14 16.24
CA VAL A 24 10.47 -7.70 16.20
C VAL A 24 10.60 -7.19 14.77
N GLU A 25 11.29 -7.93 13.91
CA GLU A 25 11.43 -7.58 12.49
C GLU A 25 10.07 -7.55 11.79
N ALA A 26 9.24 -8.59 11.98
CA ALA A 26 7.90 -8.64 11.39
C ALA A 26 7.02 -7.46 11.82
N ASN A 27 7.10 -7.04 13.09
CA ASN A 27 6.36 -5.89 13.59
C ASN A 27 6.86 -4.58 12.97
N LEU A 28 8.17 -4.39 12.83
CA LEU A 28 8.74 -3.19 12.19
C LEU A 28 8.33 -3.08 10.72
N LEU A 29 8.35 -4.20 9.99
CA LEU A 29 7.90 -4.27 8.60
C LEU A 29 6.41 -3.92 8.48
N TYR A 30 5.58 -4.45 9.38
CA TYR A 30 4.17 -4.12 9.42
C TYR A 30 3.92 -2.64 9.71
N GLN A 31 4.56 -2.07 10.73
CA GLN A 31 4.44 -0.65 11.07
C GLN A 31 4.88 0.27 9.92
N THR A 32 5.98 -0.10 9.25
CA THR A 32 6.46 0.64 8.06
C THR A 32 5.43 0.59 6.94
N ASN A 33 4.84 -0.58 6.68
CA ASN A 33 3.77 -0.73 5.70
C ASN A 33 2.56 0.16 6.01
N GLN A 34 2.08 0.13 7.26
CA GLN A 34 0.93 0.96 7.69
C GLN A 34 1.22 2.45 7.51
N LYS A 35 2.37 2.92 7.96
CA LYS A 35 2.75 4.34 7.86
C LYS A 35 2.81 4.85 6.42
N VAL A 36 3.32 4.03 5.50
CA VAL A 36 3.37 4.39 4.07
C VAL A 36 1.96 4.37 3.47
N CYS A 37 1.12 3.39 3.84
CA CYS A 37 -0.28 3.35 3.42
C CYS A 37 -1.05 4.57 3.91
N ASP A 38 -0.90 4.99 5.17
CA ASP A 38 -1.55 6.18 5.73
C ASP A 38 -1.19 7.44 4.93
N ARG A 39 0.10 7.59 4.58
CA ARG A 39 0.56 8.74 3.80
C ARG A 39 -0.01 8.75 2.38
N PHE A 40 -0.07 7.60 1.73
CA PHE A 40 -0.66 7.51 0.40
C PHE A 40 -2.18 7.66 0.42
N GLU A 41 -2.84 7.20 1.48
CA GLU A 41 -4.27 7.41 1.68
C GLU A 41 -4.60 8.89 1.77
N GLU A 42 -3.84 9.66 2.56
CA GLU A 42 -4.00 11.12 2.63
C GLU A 42 -3.83 11.78 1.25
N ASP A 43 -2.81 11.38 0.48
CA ASP A 43 -2.59 11.90 -0.88
C ASP A 43 -3.73 11.54 -1.83
N VAL A 44 -4.25 10.30 -1.77
CA VAL A 44 -5.36 9.83 -2.61
C VAL A 44 -6.68 10.49 -2.23
N SER A 45 -6.96 10.68 -0.93
CA SER A 45 -8.14 11.42 -0.46
C SER A 45 -8.14 12.86 -0.95
N ARG A 46 -6.98 13.54 -0.95
CA ARG A 46 -6.88 14.89 -1.54
C ARG A 46 -7.16 14.89 -3.04
N MET A 47 -6.66 13.89 -3.78
CA MET A 47 -6.95 13.76 -5.21
C MET A 47 -8.44 13.50 -5.47
N ALA A 48 -9.09 12.65 -4.67
CA ALA A 48 -10.52 12.41 -4.77
C ALA A 48 -11.33 13.69 -4.57
N ALA A 49 -11.00 14.47 -3.53
CA ALA A 49 -11.65 15.76 -3.28
C ALA A 49 -11.48 16.76 -4.43
N ILE A 50 -10.27 16.83 -5.02
CA ILE A 50 -10.01 17.66 -6.21
C ILE A 50 -10.91 17.21 -7.37
N MET A 51 -11.01 15.90 -7.61
CA MET A 51 -11.85 15.38 -8.70
C MET A 51 -13.33 15.64 -8.47
N ASP A 52 -13.81 15.55 -7.23
CA ASP A 52 -15.19 15.90 -6.88
C ASP A 52 -15.50 17.37 -7.17
N GLU A 53 -14.57 18.28 -6.84
CA GLU A 53 -14.71 19.70 -7.18
C GLU A 53 -14.69 19.94 -8.70
N VAL A 54 -13.80 19.28 -9.44
CA VAL A 54 -13.74 19.38 -10.91
C VAL A 54 -15.04 18.89 -11.54
N LYS A 55 -15.58 17.76 -11.05
CA LYS A 55 -16.85 17.19 -11.52
C LYS A 55 -18.00 18.15 -11.27
N ASP A 56 -18.08 18.74 -10.08
CA ASP A 56 -19.10 19.73 -9.72
C ASP A 56 -19.06 20.95 -10.64
N ARG A 57 -17.87 21.54 -10.84
CA ARG A 57 -17.67 22.69 -11.74
C ARG A 57 -18.07 22.41 -13.20
N LYS A 58 -17.97 21.15 -13.65
CA LYS A 58 -18.33 20.74 -15.02
C LYS A 58 -19.73 20.12 -15.12
N GLY A 59 -20.49 20.07 -14.03
CA GLY A 59 -21.84 19.48 -14.00
C GLY A 59 -21.86 17.97 -14.26
N ILE A 60 -20.78 17.25 -13.92
CA ILE A 60 -20.66 15.80 -14.11
C ILE A 60 -21.13 15.10 -12.84
N THR A 61 -22.28 14.42 -12.91
CA THR A 61 -22.87 13.73 -11.75
C THR A 61 -22.54 12.23 -11.69
N GLU A 62 -22.11 11.62 -12.80
CA GLU A 62 -21.72 10.21 -12.85
C GLU A 62 -20.43 10.00 -13.66
N THR A 63 -19.47 9.32 -13.04
CA THR A 63 -18.15 9.00 -13.63
C THR A 63 -17.96 7.50 -13.82
N ARG A 64 -19.06 6.74 -13.96
CA ARG A 64 -19.02 5.29 -14.16
C ARG A 64 -18.36 4.94 -15.50
N VAL A 65 -17.10 4.51 -15.44
CA VAL A 65 -16.34 4.04 -16.60
C VAL A 65 -16.75 2.59 -16.89
N ALA A 66 -17.54 2.36 -17.93
CA ALA A 66 -17.69 1.02 -18.49
C ALA A 66 -16.37 0.61 -19.15
N PHE A 67 -15.93 -0.64 -18.95
CA PHE A 67 -14.73 -1.20 -19.55
C PHE A 67 -14.62 -0.82 -21.04
N GLY A 68 -13.58 -0.07 -21.40
CA GLY A 68 -13.24 0.25 -22.80
C GLY A 68 -13.47 1.70 -23.26
N GLY A 69 -14.03 2.60 -22.43
CA GLY A 69 -14.27 4.00 -22.81
C GLY A 69 -13.66 5.02 -21.85
N ILE A 70 -12.32 5.15 -21.85
CA ILE A 70 -11.63 6.27 -21.18
C ILE A 70 -11.26 7.30 -22.25
N ASP A 71 -12.27 7.97 -22.80
CA ASP A 71 -12.07 9.03 -23.81
C ASP A 71 -11.99 10.43 -23.15
N ASP A 72 -12.25 10.51 -21.85
CA ASP A 72 -12.29 11.75 -21.07
C ASP A 72 -11.24 11.71 -19.95
N ALA A 73 -10.46 12.78 -19.84
CA ALA A 73 -9.46 12.97 -18.79
C ALA A 73 -10.07 12.87 -17.38
N ILE A 74 -11.31 13.34 -17.18
CA ILE A 74 -11.99 13.29 -15.87
C ILE A 74 -12.32 11.84 -15.51
N LYS A 75 -12.85 11.05 -16.45
CA LYS A 75 -13.12 9.62 -16.26
C LYS A 75 -11.85 8.82 -16.02
N SER A 76 -10.77 9.14 -16.73
CA SER A 76 -9.44 8.55 -16.51
C SER A 76 -8.96 8.80 -15.09
N ALA A 77 -8.99 10.07 -14.67
CA ALA A 77 -8.53 10.47 -13.35
C ALA A 77 -9.33 9.79 -12.23
N ASP A 78 -10.66 9.80 -12.30
CA ASP A 78 -11.54 9.18 -11.30
C ASP A 78 -11.31 7.65 -11.18
N TYR A 79 -11.13 6.97 -12.33
CA TYR A 79 -10.74 5.56 -12.37
C TYR A 79 -9.41 5.31 -11.66
N TRP A 80 -8.36 6.09 -11.99
CA TRP A 80 -7.04 5.87 -11.41
C TRP A 80 -6.95 6.26 -9.93
N VAL A 81 -7.73 7.25 -9.48
CA VAL A 81 -7.88 7.59 -8.05
C VAL A 81 -8.51 6.41 -7.31
N THR A 82 -9.58 5.83 -7.83
CA THR A 82 -10.23 4.64 -7.26
C THR A 82 -9.28 3.45 -7.22
N PHE A 83 -8.59 3.17 -8.33
CA PHE A 83 -7.64 2.07 -8.41
C PHE A 83 -6.43 2.24 -7.48
N ALA A 84 -5.99 3.48 -7.24
CA ALA A 84 -4.96 3.77 -6.24
C ALA A 84 -5.47 3.51 -4.82
N ALA A 85 -6.72 3.90 -4.49
CA ALA A 85 -7.33 3.62 -3.20
C ALA A 85 -7.44 2.11 -2.92
N GLU A 86 -7.89 1.33 -3.91
CA GLU A 86 -7.95 -0.13 -3.81
C GLU A 86 -6.56 -0.74 -3.61
N ALA A 87 -5.56 -0.22 -4.30
CA ALA A 87 -4.18 -0.69 -4.14
C ALA A 87 -3.62 -0.39 -2.74
N ILE A 88 -3.97 0.75 -2.14
CA ILE A 88 -3.62 1.06 -0.74
C ILE A 88 -4.28 0.04 0.18
N ALA A 89 -5.59 -0.21 0.02
CA ALA A 89 -6.30 -1.19 0.84
C ALA A 89 -5.68 -2.60 0.73
N TYR A 90 -5.35 -3.02 -0.49
CA TYR A 90 -4.66 -4.29 -0.74
C TYR A 90 -3.28 -4.33 -0.08
N GLN A 91 -2.45 -3.30 -0.25
CA GLN A 91 -1.13 -3.23 0.36
C GLN A 91 -1.21 -3.20 1.89
N ARG A 92 -2.18 -2.48 2.46
CA ARG A 92 -2.40 -2.38 3.90
C ARG A 92 -2.72 -3.74 4.54
N ALA A 93 -3.46 -4.59 3.82
CA ALA A 93 -3.80 -5.93 4.27
C ALA A 93 -2.62 -6.93 4.20
N GLN A 94 -1.55 -6.61 3.47
CA GLN A 94 -0.40 -7.51 3.34
C GLN A 94 0.43 -7.57 4.62
N LYS A 95 0.85 -8.79 4.96
CA LYS A 95 1.86 -9.08 5.98
C LYS A 95 3.17 -9.42 5.27
N SER A 96 4.08 -8.46 5.20
CA SER A 96 5.38 -8.66 4.57
C SER A 96 6.25 -9.59 5.39
N SER A 97 6.65 -10.71 4.80
CA SER A 97 7.56 -11.69 5.41
C SER A 97 9.04 -11.30 5.31
N SER A 98 9.36 -10.24 4.57
CA SER A 98 10.72 -9.71 4.42
C SER A 98 10.73 -8.25 3.98
N SER A 99 11.87 -7.57 4.18
CA SER A 99 12.10 -6.20 3.68
C SER A 99 12.01 -6.11 2.15
N SER A 100 12.45 -7.15 1.44
CA SER A 100 12.40 -7.19 -0.04
C SER A 100 10.95 -7.25 -0.54
N ASN A 101 10.12 -8.09 0.09
CA ASN A 101 8.70 -8.21 -0.24
C ASN A 101 7.96 -6.91 0.04
N LEU A 102 8.23 -6.27 1.19
CA LEU A 102 7.66 -4.96 1.52
C LEU A 102 8.05 -3.92 0.47
N ARG A 103 9.33 -3.81 0.13
CA ARG A 103 9.81 -2.85 -0.86
C ARG A 103 9.15 -3.04 -2.22
N SER A 104 9.08 -4.27 -2.71
CA SER A 104 8.45 -4.57 -4.00
C SER A 104 6.98 -4.17 -4.01
N GLY A 105 6.22 -4.51 -2.96
CA GLY A 105 4.82 -4.10 -2.83
C GLY A 105 4.64 -2.58 -2.79
N LEU A 106 5.49 -1.87 -2.03
CA LEU A 106 5.47 -0.41 -1.96
C LEU A 106 5.87 0.26 -3.28
N GLU A 107 6.77 -0.33 -4.07
CA GLU A 107 7.13 0.17 -5.40
C GLU A 107 5.95 0.09 -6.39
N VAL A 108 5.21 -1.02 -6.36
CA VAL A 108 3.97 -1.18 -7.13
C VAL A 108 2.92 -0.15 -6.69
N LEU A 109 2.71 -0.01 -5.37
CA LEU A 109 1.78 0.96 -4.82
C LEU A 109 2.12 2.40 -5.24
N LYS A 110 3.40 2.77 -5.10
CA LYS A 110 3.91 4.07 -5.54
C LYS A 110 3.60 4.33 -7.02
N GLY A 111 3.81 3.33 -7.88
CA GLY A 111 3.51 3.44 -9.30
C GLY A 111 2.04 3.77 -9.58
N LYS A 112 1.12 3.11 -8.87
CA LYS A 112 -0.33 3.36 -9.01
C LYS A 112 -0.73 4.76 -8.51
N VAL A 113 -0.19 5.20 -7.38
CA VAL A 113 -0.43 6.55 -6.83
C VAL A 113 0.12 7.63 -7.77
N LEU A 114 1.33 7.44 -8.31
CA LEU A 114 1.91 8.38 -9.28
C LEU A 114 1.11 8.43 -10.58
N LYS A 115 0.59 7.28 -11.04
CA LYS A 115 -0.29 7.23 -12.21
C LYS A 115 -1.57 8.02 -11.95
N ALA A 116 -2.22 7.85 -10.80
CA ALA A 116 -3.38 8.64 -10.41
C ALA A 116 -3.08 10.15 -10.39
N LYS A 117 -1.97 10.58 -9.78
CA LYS A 117 -1.52 11.98 -9.79
C LYS A 117 -1.38 12.53 -11.21
N GLY A 118 -0.78 11.75 -12.12
CA GLY A 118 -0.60 12.15 -13.50
C GLY A 118 -1.91 12.29 -14.28
N GLU A 119 -2.92 11.48 -13.98
CA GLU A 119 -4.23 11.56 -14.64
C GLU A 119 -5.08 12.70 -14.08
N VAL A 120 -5.06 12.92 -12.75
CA VAL A 120 -5.67 14.11 -12.12
C VAL A 120 -5.10 15.39 -12.72
N ALA A 121 -3.77 15.47 -12.90
CA ALA A 121 -3.13 16.63 -13.51
C ALA A 121 -3.57 16.90 -14.97
N LYS A 122 -4.06 15.89 -15.71
CA LYS A 122 -4.61 16.08 -17.07
C LYS A 122 -6.07 16.53 -17.05
N ALA A 123 -6.79 16.24 -15.97
CA ALA A 123 -8.20 16.55 -15.82
C ALA A 123 -8.45 17.99 -15.32
N LEU A 124 -7.44 18.59 -14.70
CA LEU A 124 -7.37 20.01 -14.32
C LEU A 124 -7.10 20.89 -15.54
#